data_AF-A0A2A9NLB0-F1
#
_entry.id   AF-A0A2A9NLB0-F1
#
_cell.length_a   1.000
_cell.length_b   1.000
_cell.length_c   1.000
_cell.angle_alpha   90.00
_cell.angle_beta   90.00
_cell.angle_gamma   90.00
#
_symmetry.space_group_name_H-M   'P 1'
#
loop_
_entity.id
_entity.type
_entity.pdbx_description
1 polymer ?
#
loop_
_entity_poly.entity_id
_entity_poly.type
_entity_poly.pdbx_seq_one_letter_code
_entity_poly.pdbx_strand_id
1 'polypeptide(L)'
;MLAVSLLSLATIFTLSLPQTFAILRNRTIDDKYGDEVTGHLPRYITTSKVSNIWKNNTCTDCKIKPELSRAHNGTWTAVTFDADVQDATITLNFKGVAIYVYLIVSNTIETNCMFTLDNNNPDSRPFNSPADPSASSLEYNVLAFTKSDIEDGDHQLVISGNPPTTYLNFDYAIYTLDDGIPTFPSPSASTSPTTAHTFDGALLIVGIVFGTVLILVLGIIIQYLIKRQQKSNKVALSNDSLDGSRSWGSLLQQDRLPTQLNERDTRRCTWSCWLGASMASRVSAIPKVHIWKRIQAAQHWMGSSMSRQPEHSAVYQGVMGVETEQEHVLENERLREQIRVLREVNLFGATHRSSDSTLALCNEPPPAYGV
;
A
#
# COMPACT_ATOMS: atom_id res chain seq x y z
N MET A 1 36.20 38.01 13.64
CA MET A 1 34.84 38.45 14.00
C MET A 1 33.93 38.63 12.79
N LEU A 2 34.39 39.27 11.69
CA LEU A 2 33.59 39.46 10.47
C LEU A 2 33.07 38.15 9.82
N ALA A 3 33.87 37.09 9.78
CA ALA A 3 33.45 35.79 9.22
C ALA A 3 32.32 35.11 10.01
N VAL A 4 32.31 35.27 11.34
CA VAL A 4 31.26 34.71 12.21
C VAL A 4 29.94 35.46 12.03
N SER A 5 30.01 36.77 11.77
CA SER A 5 28.83 37.61 11.50
C SER A 5 28.16 37.28 10.16
N LEU A 6 28.95 36.95 9.13
CA LEU A 6 28.43 36.55 7.82
C LEU A 6 27.76 35.17 7.84
N LEU A 7 28.33 34.21 8.58
CA LEU A 7 27.72 32.89 8.80
C LEU A 7 26.41 32.98 9.60
N SER A 8 26.33 33.90 10.57
CA SER A 8 25.10 34.17 11.35
C SER A 8 24.00 34.80 10.50
N LEU A 9 24.32 35.72 9.59
CA LEU A 9 23.35 36.34 8.70
C LEU A 9 22.85 35.35 7.63
N ALA A 10 23.75 34.52 7.09
CA ALA A 10 23.40 33.49 6.12
C ALA A 10 22.46 32.42 6.69
N THR A 11 22.63 32.04 7.97
CA THR A 11 21.76 31.07 8.64
C THR A 11 20.39 31.65 8.98
N ILE A 12 20.30 32.93 9.34
CA ILE A 12 19.00 33.60 9.56
C ILE A 12 18.23 33.74 8.23
N PHE A 13 18.92 34.02 7.12
CA PHE A 13 18.30 34.16 5.80
C PHE A 13 17.76 32.82 5.25
N THR A 14 18.45 31.70 5.50
CA THR A 14 17.95 30.37 5.09
C THR A 14 16.79 29.85 5.95
N LEU A 15 16.71 30.25 7.23
CA LEU A 15 15.59 29.95 8.12
C LEU A 15 14.34 30.82 7.88
N SER A 16 14.47 31.91 7.11
CA SER A 16 13.34 32.79 6.73
C SER A 16 12.70 32.45 5.38
N LEU A 17 13.18 31.43 4.66
CA LEU A 17 12.52 30.94 3.47
C LEU A 17 11.25 30.18 3.90
N PRO A 18 10.05 30.61 3.49
CA PRO A 18 8.83 29.89 3.80
C PRO A 18 8.92 28.49 3.18
N GLN A 19 8.95 27.46 4.04
CA GLN A 19 8.82 26.09 3.58
C GLN A 19 7.38 25.89 3.10
N THR A 20 7.19 25.90 1.79
CA THR A 20 5.91 25.55 1.16
C THR A 20 5.78 24.03 1.19
N PHE A 21 4.95 23.51 2.09
CA PHE A 21 4.55 22.10 2.07
C PHE A 21 3.28 21.96 1.24
N ALA A 22 3.42 21.44 0.02
CA ALA A 22 2.29 20.98 -0.79
C ALA A 22 1.64 19.75 -0.14
N ILE A 23 0.29 19.67 -0.16
CA ILE A 23 -0.44 18.46 0.26
C ILE A 23 -1.02 17.77 -0.97
N LEU A 24 -0.65 16.50 -1.11
CA LEU A 24 -1.27 15.60 -2.06
C LEU A 24 -2.64 15.16 -1.55
N ARG A 25 -3.69 15.38 -2.34
CA ARG A 25 -5.05 14.92 -2.05
C ARG A 25 -5.54 13.93 -3.08
N ASN A 26 -6.16 12.86 -2.63
CA ASN A 26 -6.81 11.90 -3.50
C ASN A 26 -8.27 12.28 -3.73
N ARG A 27 -8.74 12.10 -4.96
CA ARG A 27 -10.13 12.28 -5.38
C ARG A 27 -10.59 11.14 -6.26
N THR A 28 -11.87 10.84 -6.20
CA THR A 28 -12.46 9.68 -6.89
C THR A 28 -13.28 10.12 -8.11
N ILE A 29 -13.21 9.32 -9.18
CA ILE A 29 -14.08 9.37 -10.36
C ILE A 29 -14.84 8.04 -10.41
N ASP A 30 -16.13 8.08 -10.12
CA ASP A 30 -17.04 6.93 -10.14
C ASP A 30 -17.63 6.70 -11.54
N ASP A 31 -17.96 5.45 -11.88
CA ASP A 31 -18.53 5.07 -13.18
C ASP A 31 -19.85 5.80 -13.53
N LYS A 32 -20.68 6.07 -12.52
CA LYS A 32 -22.04 6.61 -12.65
C LYS A 32 -22.17 8.03 -12.09
N TYR A 33 -21.51 8.33 -10.98
CA TYR A 33 -21.59 9.62 -10.30
C TYR A 33 -20.46 10.57 -10.72
N GLY A 34 -19.43 10.05 -11.40
CA GLY A 34 -18.33 10.84 -11.93
C GLY A 34 -17.37 11.32 -10.85
N ASP A 35 -16.63 12.38 -11.18
CA ASP A 35 -15.70 13.04 -10.28
C ASP A 35 -16.42 13.58 -9.03
N GLU A 36 -15.94 13.23 -7.84
CA GLU A 36 -16.59 13.52 -6.57
C GLU A 36 -16.72 15.02 -6.24
N VAL A 37 -15.98 15.89 -6.92
CA VAL A 37 -15.99 17.34 -6.70
C VAL A 37 -16.76 18.07 -7.80
N THR A 38 -16.53 17.70 -9.05
CA THR A 38 -17.03 18.40 -10.23
C THR A 38 -18.26 17.74 -10.85
N GLY A 39 -18.52 16.47 -10.53
CA GLY A 39 -19.59 15.66 -11.12
C GLY A 39 -19.35 15.29 -12.59
N HIS A 40 -18.16 15.55 -13.15
CA HIS A 40 -17.87 15.16 -14.53
C HIS A 40 -17.86 13.64 -14.66
N LEU A 41 -18.71 13.12 -15.54
CA LEU A 41 -18.87 11.70 -15.77
C LEU A 41 -17.78 11.16 -16.73
N PRO A 42 -17.37 9.89 -16.57
CA PRO A 42 -16.67 9.17 -17.61
C PRO A 42 -17.44 9.22 -18.94
N ARG A 43 -16.72 9.38 -20.03
CA ARG A 43 -17.32 9.41 -21.38
C ARG A 43 -17.16 8.05 -22.04
N TYR A 44 -18.27 7.36 -22.22
CA TYR A 44 -18.36 6.06 -22.88
C TYR A 44 -18.65 6.24 -24.36
N ILE A 45 -17.74 5.82 -25.24
CA ILE A 45 -17.83 5.99 -26.70
C ILE A 45 -17.76 4.63 -27.38
N THR A 46 -18.46 4.51 -28.51
CA THR A 46 -18.35 3.40 -29.46
C THR A 46 -18.67 3.89 -30.86
N THR A 47 -18.03 3.31 -31.88
CA THR A 47 -18.37 3.45 -33.29
C THR A 47 -19.12 2.22 -33.84
N SER A 48 -19.41 1.26 -32.96
CA SER A 48 -20.12 0.03 -33.31
C SER A 48 -21.54 0.33 -33.79
N LYS A 49 -22.03 -0.47 -34.73
CA LYS A 49 -23.36 -0.30 -35.34
C LYS A 49 -24.50 -0.53 -34.32
N VAL A 50 -24.19 -1.25 -33.24
CA VAL A 50 -25.13 -1.55 -32.16
C VAL A 50 -25.21 -0.35 -31.21
N SER A 51 -26.43 0.16 -31.00
CA SER A 51 -26.67 1.18 -29.98
C SER A 51 -26.75 0.56 -28.59
N ASN A 52 -26.37 1.32 -27.55
CA ASN A 52 -26.51 0.93 -26.14
C ASN A 52 -25.73 -0.33 -25.72
N ILE A 53 -24.48 -0.47 -26.20
CA ILE A 53 -23.58 -1.57 -25.82
C ILE A 53 -23.09 -1.46 -24.37
N TRP A 54 -23.00 -0.23 -23.85
CA TRP A 54 -22.64 0.04 -22.46
C TRP A 54 -23.85 -0.27 -21.57
N LYS A 55 -23.68 -1.25 -20.68
CA LYS A 55 -24.65 -1.70 -19.71
C LYS A 55 -24.22 -1.29 -18.32
N ASN A 56 -25.18 -1.07 -17.44
CA ASN A 56 -24.91 -0.71 -16.06
C ASN A 56 -25.70 -1.61 -15.10
N ASN A 57 -25.66 -1.28 -13.81
CA ASN A 57 -26.37 -2.00 -12.76
C ASN A 57 -27.91 -2.12 -12.93
N THR A 58 -28.53 -1.41 -13.86
CA THR A 58 -29.96 -1.55 -14.19
C THR A 58 -30.25 -2.64 -15.23
N CYS A 59 -29.22 -3.27 -15.79
CA CYS A 59 -29.35 -4.27 -16.84
C CYS A 59 -30.01 -5.58 -16.37
N THR A 60 -31.23 -5.84 -16.84
CA THR A 60 -32.00 -7.03 -16.46
C THR A 60 -31.61 -8.27 -17.25
N ASP A 61 -31.16 -8.11 -18.50
CA ASP A 61 -30.83 -9.18 -19.45
C ASP A 61 -29.32 -9.51 -19.53
N CYS A 62 -28.48 -8.77 -18.81
CA CYS A 62 -27.04 -9.03 -18.74
C CYS A 62 -26.73 -10.41 -18.16
N LYS A 63 -25.84 -11.17 -18.82
CA LYS A 63 -25.34 -12.46 -18.33
C LYS A 63 -24.36 -12.31 -17.18
N ILE A 64 -23.52 -11.27 -17.25
CA ILE A 64 -22.57 -10.91 -16.19
C ILE A 64 -23.17 -9.75 -15.41
N LYS A 65 -23.36 -9.94 -14.09
CA LYS A 65 -23.90 -8.93 -13.18
C LYS A 65 -23.03 -8.82 -11.93
N PRO A 66 -22.16 -7.80 -11.86
CA PRO A 66 -21.47 -7.46 -10.63
C PRO A 66 -22.45 -7.22 -9.46
N GLU A 67 -22.04 -7.71 -8.30
CA GLU A 67 -22.71 -7.54 -7.02
C GLU A 67 -22.55 -6.10 -6.55
N LEU A 68 -23.68 -5.41 -6.38
CA LEU A 68 -23.69 -3.98 -6.05
C LEU A 68 -22.98 -3.69 -4.72
N SER A 69 -23.08 -4.58 -3.73
CA SER A 69 -22.44 -4.43 -2.42
C SER A 69 -20.90 -4.39 -2.49
N ARG A 70 -20.31 -4.84 -3.61
CA ARG A 70 -18.87 -4.96 -3.79
C ARG A 70 -18.29 -3.97 -4.80
N ALA A 71 -19.15 -3.39 -5.64
CA ALA A 71 -18.77 -2.35 -6.58
C ALA A 71 -18.70 -0.99 -5.86
N HIS A 72 -17.85 -0.10 -6.36
CA HIS A 72 -17.73 1.23 -5.80
C HIS A 72 -19.07 1.97 -5.91
N ASN A 73 -19.49 2.57 -4.80
CA ASN A 73 -20.78 3.27 -4.66
C ASN A 73 -22.03 2.50 -5.15
N GLY A 74 -21.96 1.16 -5.23
CA GLY A 74 -23.07 0.33 -5.67
C GLY A 74 -23.37 0.37 -7.18
N THR A 75 -22.43 0.85 -7.99
CA THR A 75 -22.62 1.09 -9.42
C THR A 75 -21.49 0.47 -10.25
N TRP A 76 -21.76 0.25 -11.53
CA TRP A 76 -20.78 -0.27 -12.48
C TRP A 76 -21.28 -0.02 -13.88
N THR A 77 -20.35 0.19 -14.82
CA THR A 77 -20.65 0.36 -16.24
C THR A 77 -19.69 -0.49 -17.05
N ALA A 78 -20.26 -1.39 -17.86
CA ALA A 78 -19.54 -2.44 -18.55
C ALA A 78 -20.00 -2.63 -20.00
N VAL A 79 -19.14 -3.26 -20.79
CA VAL A 79 -19.42 -3.73 -22.13
C VAL A 79 -18.81 -5.13 -22.29
N THR A 80 -19.50 -6.00 -23.01
CA THR A 80 -18.96 -7.29 -23.45
C THR A 80 -18.78 -7.22 -24.95
N PHE A 81 -17.56 -7.45 -25.43
CA PHE A 81 -17.27 -7.53 -26.85
C PHE A 81 -17.81 -8.84 -27.41
N ASP A 82 -18.49 -8.74 -28.55
CA ASP A 82 -18.97 -9.83 -29.37
C ASP A 82 -18.71 -9.52 -30.85
N ALA A 83 -19.27 -10.32 -31.77
CA ALA A 83 -19.06 -10.13 -33.19
C ALA A 83 -19.55 -8.76 -33.73
N ASP A 84 -20.47 -8.11 -33.03
CA ASP A 84 -21.09 -6.85 -33.45
C ASP A 84 -20.47 -5.61 -32.76
N VAL A 85 -19.70 -5.82 -31.69
CA VAL A 85 -18.96 -4.77 -30.96
C VAL A 85 -17.49 -4.75 -31.41
N GLN A 86 -17.15 -3.77 -32.26
CA GLN A 86 -15.79 -3.64 -32.80
C GLN A 86 -14.91 -2.73 -31.95
N ASP A 87 -15.51 -1.82 -31.19
CA ASP A 87 -14.80 -0.83 -30.40
C ASP A 87 -15.64 -0.31 -29.23
N ALA A 88 -14.98 -0.10 -28.10
CA ALA A 88 -15.57 0.53 -26.94
C ALA A 88 -14.46 1.23 -26.16
N THR A 89 -14.64 2.53 -25.91
CA THR A 89 -13.66 3.35 -25.21
C THR A 89 -14.29 4.12 -24.05
N ILE A 90 -13.50 4.32 -22.99
CA ILE A 90 -13.85 5.12 -21.82
C ILE A 90 -12.84 6.25 -21.74
N THR A 91 -13.31 7.49 -21.73
CA THR A 91 -12.44 8.66 -21.49
C THR A 91 -12.67 9.21 -20.10
N LEU A 92 -11.59 9.35 -19.33
CA LEU A 92 -11.54 10.05 -18.06
C LEU A 92 -10.74 11.34 -18.26
N ASN A 93 -11.27 12.45 -17.75
CA ASN A 93 -10.53 13.71 -17.67
C ASN A 93 -10.31 14.02 -16.18
N PHE A 94 -9.09 14.37 -15.80
CA PHE A 94 -8.74 14.68 -14.41
C PHE A 94 -7.63 15.71 -14.36
N LYS A 95 -7.46 16.34 -13.19
CA LYS A 95 -6.36 17.29 -12.96
C LYS A 95 -5.52 16.85 -11.77
N GLY A 96 -4.23 16.58 -11.98
CA GLY A 96 -3.33 16.21 -10.89
C GLY A 96 -2.03 15.55 -11.32
N VAL A 97 -1.39 14.85 -10.39
CA VAL A 97 -0.02 14.31 -10.47
C VAL A 97 0.04 12.77 -10.40
N ALA A 98 -1.10 12.10 -10.24
CA ALA A 98 -1.20 10.64 -10.32
C ALA A 98 -2.62 10.17 -10.64
N ILE A 99 -2.76 8.96 -11.18
CA ILE A 99 -4.03 8.27 -11.40
C ILE A 99 -3.91 6.76 -11.14
N TYR A 100 -4.96 6.17 -10.57
CA TYR A 100 -5.13 4.75 -10.26
C TYR A 100 -6.50 4.31 -10.75
N VAL A 101 -6.57 3.33 -11.65
CA VAL A 101 -7.84 2.85 -12.22
C VAL A 101 -8.15 1.46 -11.70
N TYR A 102 -9.38 1.28 -11.23
CA TYR A 102 -9.90 0.04 -10.69
C TYR A 102 -11.02 -0.49 -11.59
N LEU A 103 -10.87 -1.75 -11.99
CA LEU A 103 -11.85 -2.47 -12.79
C LEU A 103 -12.51 -3.58 -11.97
N ILE A 104 -13.69 -4.00 -12.41
CA ILE A 104 -14.28 -5.27 -12.00
C ILE A 104 -14.01 -6.28 -13.11
N VAL A 105 -13.15 -7.26 -12.83
CA VAL A 105 -12.68 -8.23 -13.82
C VAL A 105 -13.52 -9.49 -13.76
N SER A 106 -13.76 -10.09 -14.93
CA SER A 106 -14.39 -11.40 -15.02
C SER A 106 -13.33 -12.48 -15.13
N ASN A 107 -13.47 -13.56 -14.36
CA ASN A 107 -12.62 -14.72 -14.54
C ASN A 107 -13.18 -15.65 -15.64
N THR A 108 -14.42 -15.49 -16.09
CA THR A 108 -14.99 -16.34 -17.15
C THR A 108 -14.79 -15.78 -18.56
N ILE A 109 -14.50 -14.48 -18.69
CA ILE A 109 -14.23 -13.79 -19.95
C ILE A 109 -13.03 -12.89 -19.74
N GLU A 110 -12.07 -12.92 -20.66
CA GLU A 110 -10.87 -12.08 -20.60
C GLU A 110 -11.24 -10.60 -20.46
N THR A 111 -10.46 -9.86 -19.67
CA THR A 111 -10.46 -8.40 -19.67
C THR A 111 -9.18 -7.93 -20.35
N ASN A 112 -9.27 -7.45 -21.60
CA ASN A 112 -8.13 -6.97 -22.35
C ASN A 112 -8.37 -5.55 -22.84
N CYS A 113 -7.56 -4.60 -22.37
CA CYS A 113 -7.70 -3.20 -22.74
C CYS A 113 -6.36 -2.48 -22.81
N MET A 114 -6.34 -1.36 -23.52
CA MET A 114 -5.20 -0.44 -23.59
C MET A 114 -5.52 0.83 -22.81
N PHE A 115 -4.59 1.25 -21.94
CA PHE A 115 -4.62 2.54 -21.27
C PHE A 115 -3.70 3.52 -22.01
N THR A 116 -4.25 4.64 -22.46
CA THR A 116 -3.53 5.69 -23.17
C THR A 116 -3.67 7.01 -22.42
N LEU A 117 -2.56 7.51 -21.87
CA LEU A 117 -2.50 8.79 -21.17
C LEU A 117 -2.00 9.87 -22.14
N ASP A 118 -2.71 11.01 -22.19
CA ASP A 118 -2.35 12.23 -22.91
C ASP A 118 -1.87 12.01 -24.36
N ASN A 119 -2.72 11.37 -25.18
CA ASN A 119 -2.45 11.11 -26.60
C ASN A 119 -1.17 10.29 -26.86
N ASN A 120 -1.00 9.19 -26.12
CA ASN A 120 0.04 8.20 -26.33
C ASN A 120 1.43 8.62 -25.79
N ASN A 121 1.43 9.25 -24.62
CA ASN A 121 2.62 9.38 -23.77
C ASN A 121 3.26 7.99 -23.56
N PRO A 122 4.61 7.84 -23.46
CA PRO A 122 5.30 6.58 -23.14
C PRO A 122 4.76 5.77 -21.96
N ASP A 123 3.92 6.38 -21.12
CA ASP A 123 3.26 5.73 -20.00
C ASP A 123 2.00 4.91 -20.35
N SER A 124 1.61 4.90 -21.62
CA SER A 124 0.49 4.08 -22.11
C SER A 124 0.85 2.59 -22.00
N ARG A 125 -0.06 1.76 -21.44
CA ARG A 125 0.21 0.34 -21.16
C ARG A 125 -1.03 -0.54 -21.38
N PRO A 126 -0.83 -1.78 -21.89
CA PRO A 126 -1.91 -2.75 -21.95
C PRO A 126 -2.21 -3.33 -20.57
N PHE A 127 -3.44 -3.78 -20.39
CA PHE A 127 -3.88 -4.61 -19.27
C PHE A 127 -4.56 -5.86 -19.84
N ASN A 128 -4.17 -7.01 -19.30
CA ASN A 128 -4.75 -8.30 -19.65
C ASN A 128 -5.01 -9.09 -18.37
N SER A 129 -6.27 -9.46 -18.15
CA SER A 129 -6.65 -10.49 -17.20
C SER A 129 -7.27 -11.66 -17.98
N PRO A 130 -6.61 -12.82 -18.03
CA PRO A 130 -7.08 -13.97 -18.80
C PRO A 130 -8.34 -14.58 -18.17
N ALA A 131 -9.13 -15.26 -18.99
CA ALA A 131 -10.21 -16.09 -18.47
C ALA A 131 -9.64 -17.35 -17.80
N ASP A 132 -10.06 -17.63 -16.58
CA ASP A 132 -9.92 -18.89 -15.87
C ASP A 132 -11.29 -19.59 -15.78
N PRO A 133 -11.57 -20.60 -16.63
CA PRO A 133 -12.86 -21.31 -16.62
C PRO A 133 -13.11 -22.10 -15.33
N SER A 134 -12.10 -22.30 -14.48
CA SER A 134 -12.24 -22.95 -13.17
C SER A 134 -12.65 -22.00 -12.06
N ALA A 135 -12.54 -20.68 -12.29
CA ALA A 135 -12.94 -19.63 -11.37
C ALA A 135 -14.29 -19.04 -11.79
N SER A 136 -15.29 -19.14 -10.92
CA SER A 136 -16.67 -18.69 -11.20
C SER A 136 -16.97 -17.26 -10.75
N SER A 137 -15.96 -16.50 -10.36
CA SER A 137 -16.15 -15.22 -9.66
C SER A 137 -15.71 -14.01 -10.47
N LEU A 138 -16.43 -12.91 -10.27
CA LEU A 138 -15.93 -11.57 -10.56
C LEU A 138 -14.93 -11.14 -9.47
N GLU A 139 -13.87 -10.47 -9.89
CA GLU A 139 -12.88 -9.83 -9.04
C GLU A 139 -13.14 -8.31 -9.02
N TYR A 140 -13.08 -7.71 -7.83
CA TYR A 140 -13.45 -6.30 -7.61
C TYR A 140 -12.24 -5.56 -7.06
N ASN A 141 -12.19 -4.25 -7.28
CA ASN A 141 -11.06 -3.41 -6.88
C ASN A 141 -9.74 -3.90 -7.50
N VAL A 142 -9.78 -4.39 -8.75
CA VAL A 142 -8.58 -4.81 -9.48
C VAL A 142 -7.89 -3.57 -10.00
N LEU A 143 -6.72 -3.23 -9.44
CA LEU A 143 -5.88 -2.13 -9.92
C LEU A 143 -5.35 -2.48 -11.32
N ALA A 144 -6.00 -1.95 -12.35
CA ALA A 144 -5.70 -2.25 -13.75
C ALA A 144 -4.67 -1.31 -14.35
N PHE A 145 -4.64 -0.06 -13.87
CA PHE A 145 -3.68 0.94 -14.31
C PHE A 145 -3.28 1.84 -13.17
N THR A 146 -2.01 2.23 -13.14
CA THR A 146 -1.50 3.24 -12.21
C THR A 146 -0.40 4.03 -12.89
N LYS A 147 -0.40 5.34 -12.66
CA LYS A 147 0.69 6.21 -13.06
C LYS A 147 0.83 7.34 -12.04
N SER A 148 2.01 7.48 -11.47
CA SER A 148 2.42 8.59 -10.61
C SER A 148 3.46 9.46 -11.31
N ASP A 149 3.81 10.58 -10.68
CA ASP A 149 4.89 11.46 -11.13
C ASP A 149 4.63 12.00 -12.55
N ILE A 150 3.36 12.30 -12.85
CA ILE A 150 2.97 13.07 -14.04
C ILE A 150 2.98 14.55 -13.70
N GLU A 151 3.22 15.39 -14.71
CA GLU A 151 3.23 16.85 -14.58
C GLU A 151 1.90 17.33 -14.00
N ASP A 152 1.90 18.22 -13.01
CA ASP A 152 0.64 18.76 -12.47
C ASP A 152 -0.12 19.53 -13.56
N GLY A 153 -1.26 19.01 -13.97
CA GLY A 153 -2.02 19.59 -15.06
C GLY A 153 -3.31 18.84 -15.35
N ASP A 154 -4.00 19.30 -16.40
CA ASP A 154 -5.15 18.61 -16.95
C ASP A 154 -4.69 17.43 -17.81
N HIS A 155 -5.22 16.25 -17.51
CA HIS A 155 -4.88 14.99 -18.17
C HIS A 155 -6.11 14.31 -18.73
N GLN A 156 -5.86 13.50 -19.77
CA GLN A 156 -6.86 12.61 -20.34
C GLN A 156 -6.34 11.18 -20.36
N LEU A 157 -7.10 10.29 -19.72
CA LEU A 157 -6.88 8.86 -19.79
C LEU A 157 -7.95 8.21 -20.65
N VAL A 158 -7.52 7.49 -21.68
CA VAL A 158 -8.40 6.69 -22.56
C VAL A 158 -8.19 5.21 -22.25
N ILE A 159 -9.28 4.50 -21.97
CA ILE A 159 -9.32 3.06 -21.79
C ILE A 159 -10.00 2.46 -23.01
N SER A 160 -9.28 1.69 -23.81
CA SER A 160 -9.80 1.09 -25.05
C SER A 160 -9.89 -0.41 -24.89
N GLY A 161 -11.08 -0.99 -24.99
CA GLY A 161 -11.24 -2.45 -24.97
C GLY A 161 -10.71 -3.07 -26.26
N ASN A 162 -10.06 -4.22 -26.14
CA ASN A 162 -9.47 -4.94 -27.26
C ASN A 162 -10.40 -6.11 -27.69
N PRO A 163 -10.97 -6.10 -28.91
CA PRO A 163 -11.77 -7.21 -29.43
C PRO A 163 -10.93 -8.48 -29.67
N PRO A 164 -11.52 -9.67 -29.86
CA PRO A 164 -12.96 -9.93 -30.07
C PRO A 164 -13.74 -10.38 -28.82
N THR A 165 -13.08 -10.84 -27.75
CA THR A 165 -13.75 -11.42 -26.58
C THR A 165 -13.23 -10.82 -25.29
N THR A 166 -13.63 -9.57 -25.04
CA THR A 166 -13.28 -8.81 -23.84
C THR A 166 -14.52 -8.45 -23.05
N TYR A 167 -14.47 -8.61 -21.73
CA TYR A 167 -15.37 -7.95 -20.79
C TYR A 167 -14.65 -6.74 -20.20
N LEU A 168 -15.09 -5.53 -20.54
CA LEU A 168 -14.52 -4.29 -20.00
C LEU A 168 -15.53 -3.65 -19.05
N ASN A 169 -15.17 -3.51 -17.78
CA ASN A 169 -16.04 -2.96 -16.75
C ASN A 169 -15.28 -1.97 -15.87
N PHE A 170 -15.62 -0.70 -16.00
CA PHE A 170 -15.07 0.38 -15.20
C PHE A 170 -15.91 0.57 -13.94
N ASP A 171 -15.22 0.62 -12.80
CA ASP A 171 -15.82 0.77 -11.47
C ASP A 171 -15.50 2.18 -10.94
N TYR A 172 -14.22 2.48 -10.74
CA TYR A 172 -13.80 3.82 -10.34
C TYR A 172 -12.33 4.08 -10.66
N ALA A 173 -11.94 5.35 -10.60
CA ALA A 173 -10.55 5.78 -10.58
C ALA A 173 -10.29 6.72 -9.39
N ILE A 174 -9.05 6.76 -8.93
CA ILE A 174 -8.56 7.74 -7.97
C ILE A 174 -7.48 8.55 -8.66
N TYR A 175 -7.54 9.87 -8.60
CA TYR A 175 -6.42 10.73 -8.97
C TYR A 175 -5.92 11.52 -7.79
N THR A 176 -4.63 11.86 -7.82
CA THR A 176 -3.98 12.67 -6.80
C THR A 176 -3.73 14.05 -7.38
N LEU A 177 -4.13 15.12 -6.69
CA LEU A 177 -3.76 16.49 -7.04
C LEU A 177 -2.78 17.08 -6.03
N ASP A 178 -1.96 18.02 -6.47
CA ASP A 178 -1.22 18.94 -5.61
C ASP A 178 -2.06 20.20 -5.46
N ASP A 179 -2.57 20.48 -4.26
CA ASP A 179 -3.38 21.69 -4.05
C ASP A 179 -2.54 22.97 -3.92
N GLY A 180 -1.21 22.87 -3.88
CA GLY A 180 -0.29 24.01 -3.77
C GLY A 180 -0.52 24.87 -2.53
N ILE A 181 -1.43 24.48 -1.62
CA ILE A 181 -1.81 25.24 -0.44
C ILE A 181 -0.93 24.75 0.71
N PRO A 182 -0.04 25.60 1.25
CA PRO A 182 0.70 25.26 2.45
C PRO A 182 -0.28 25.05 3.59
N THR A 183 -0.45 23.80 3.99
CA THR A 183 -1.25 23.47 5.16
C THR A 183 -0.38 23.74 6.38
N PHE A 184 -0.61 24.87 7.04
CA PHE A 184 -0.16 25.05 8.41
C PHE A 184 -0.77 23.91 9.25
N PRO A 185 -0.02 23.26 10.16
CA PRO A 185 -0.58 22.25 11.04
C PRO A 185 -1.76 22.88 11.78
N SER A 186 -2.98 22.48 11.41
CA SER A 186 -4.19 22.96 12.05
C SER A 186 -4.14 22.41 13.49
N PRO A 187 -4.15 23.26 14.53
CA PRO A 187 -4.31 22.77 15.88
C PRO A 187 -5.65 22.07 15.93
N SER A 188 -5.63 20.76 16.19
CA SER A 188 -6.81 19.91 16.30
C SER A 188 -7.92 20.64 17.05
N ALA A 189 -9.02 20.91 16.34
CA ALA A 189 -10.20 21.51 16.92
C ALA A 189 -10.82 20.53 17.93
N SER A 190 -10.57 20.78 19.22
CA SER A 190 -11.47 20.36 20.29
C SER A 190 -11.79 21.56 21.16
N THR A 191 -12.84 22.31 20.82
CA THR A 191 -13.63 23.00 21.86
C THR A 191 -15.03 23.31 21.35
N SER A 192 -16.01 22.69 22.00
CA SER A 192 -17.40 23.16 22.05
C SER A 192 -17.47 24.59 22.64
N PRO A 193 -18.52 25.36 22.35
CA PRO A 193 -18.53 26.79 22.62
C PRO A 193 -19.04 27.08 24.03
N THR A 194 -18.35 27.88 24.84
CA THR A 194 -19.03 28.82 25.75
C THR A 194 -18.13 29.96 26.25
N THR A 195 -18.71 31.16 26.17
CA THR A 195 -18.47 32.38 26.95
C THR A 195 -17.24 33.23 26.65
N ALA A 196 -17.51 34.30 25.91
CA ALA A 196 -16.69 35.49 25.78
C ALA A 196 -16.40 36.11 27.16
N HIS A 197 -15.12 36.22 27.48
CA HIS A 197 -14.63 37.19 28.45
C HIS A 197 -13.74 38.18 27.71
N THR A 198 -14.23 39.42 27.64
CA THR A 198 -13.50 40.63 27.30
C THR A 198 -12.29 40.74 28.24
N PHE A 199 -11.08 40.62 27.69
CA PHE A 199 -9.85 40.99 28.41
C PHE A 199 -9.16 42.10 27.64
N ASP A 200 -9.13 43.27 28.30
CA ASP A 200 -8.36 44.44 27.90
C ASP A 200 -6.87 44.13 27.82
N GLY A 201 -6.24 44.73 26.81
CA GLY A 201 -4.85 44.51 26.47
C GLY A 201 -3.88 44.98 27.56
N ALA A 202 -3.10 44.03 28.08
CA ALA A 202 -1.71 44.17 28.49
C ALA A 202 -1.19 42.79 28.91
N LEU A 203 0.05 42.46 28.54
CA LEU A 203 0.83 41.24 28.89
C LEU A 203 0.75 40.03 27.96
N LEU A 204 1.45 40.09 26.82
CA LEU A 204 2.11 38.92 26.23
C LEU A 204 3.49 39.29 25.66
N ILE A 205 4.43 39.69 26.54
CA ILE A 205 5.87 39.73 26.23
C ILE A 205 6.65 39.20 27.44
N VAL A 206 6.56 37.90 27.72
CA VAL A 206 7.49 37.22 28.66
C VAL A 206 7.97 35.84 28.17
N GLY A 207 7.42 35.28 27.10
CA GLY A 207 7.69 33.88 26.73
C GLY A 207 9.02 33.57 26.03
N ILE A 208 9.68 34.55 25.40
CA ILE A 208 10.78 34.25 24.43
C ILE A 208 12.16 34.15 25.12
N VAL A 209 12.38 34.86 26.23
CA VAL A 209 13.70 34.92 26.88
C VAL A 209 14.04 33.63 27.63
N PHE A 210 13.05 32.95 28.20
CA PHE A 210 13.28 31.69 28.94
C PHE A 210 13.57 30.51 28.01
N GLY A 211 12.98 30.49 26.82
CA GLY A 211 13.21 29.42 25.84
C GLY A 211 14.65 29.38 25.33
N THR A 212 15.25 30.54 25.06
CA THR A 212 16.62 30.61 24.52
C THR A 212 17.67 30.18 25.56
N VAL A 213 17.47 30.57 26.83
CA VAL A 213 18.34 30.15 27.93
C VAL A 213 18.23 28.64 28.16
N LEU A 214 17.02 28.07 28.10
CA LEU A 214 16.82 26.63 28.27
C LEU A 214 17.50 25.79 27.18
N ILE A 215 17.40 26.23 25.91
CA ILE A 215 18.04 25.53 24.78
C ILE A 215 19.57 25.57 24.90
N LEU A 216 20.15 26.70 25.32
CA LEU A 216 21.60 26.81 25.52
C LEU A 216 22.08 25.90 26.66
N VAL A 217 21.34 25.83 27.76
CA VAL A 217 21.64 24.93 28.89
C VAL A 217 21.57 23.47 28.45
N LEU A 218 20.53 23.08 27.70
CA LEU A 218 20.39 21.71 27.17
C LEU A 218 21.53 21.35 26.21
N GLY A 219 21.95 22.28 25.34
CA GLY A 219 23.10 22.08 24.44
C GLY A 219 24.42 21.83 25.19
N ILE A 220 24.67 22.57 26.27
CA ILE A 220 25.86 22.38 27.13
C ILE A 220 25.81 21.02 27.83
N ILE A 221 24.63 20.63 28.36
CA ILE A 221 24.44 19.32 29.01
C ILE A 221 24.70 18.19 28.01
N ILE A 222 24.16 18.27 26.78
CA ILE A 222 24.37 17.26 25.75
C ILE A 222 25.86 17.15 25.39
N GLN A 223 26.57 18.28 25.19
CA GLN A 223 28.01 18.25 24.93
C GLN A 223 28.80 17.61 26.07
N TYR A 224 28.44 17.90 27.33
CA TYR A 224 29.08 17.31 28.49
C TYR A 224 28.87 15.78 28.54
N LEU A 225 27.66 15.31 28.26
CA LEU A 225 27.33 13.88 28.23
C LEU A 225 28.09 13.15 27.11
N ILE A 226 28.20 13.74 25.91
CA ILE A 226 28.99 13.18 24.81
C ILE A 226 30.46 13.06 25.20
N LYS A 227 31.05 14.11 25.80
CA LYS A 227 32.45 14.05 26.28
C LYS A 227 32.65 13.03 27.40
N ARG A 228 31.66 12.84 28.27
CA ARG A 228 31.70 11.83 29.33
C ARG A 228 31.69 10.41 28.74
N GLN A 229 30.85 10.15 27.72
CA GLN A 229 30.82 8.85 27.05
C GLN A 229 32.13 8.55 26.28
N GLN A 230 32.74 9.56 25.65
CA GLN A 230 34.01 9.39 24.96
C GLN A 230 35.18 9.01 25.90
N LYS A 231 35.14 9.38 27.19
CA LYS A 231 36.14 8.93 28.17
C LYS A 231 35.95 7.47 28.58
N SER A 232 34.72 6.95 28.56
CA SER A 232 34.43 5.55 28.91
C SER A 232 34.92 4.57 27.84
N ASN A 233 34.86 4.96 26.55
CA ASN A 233 35.28 4.09 25.45
C ASN A 233 36.80 3.97 25.26
N LYS A 234 37.61 4.80 25.95
CA LYS A 234 39.09 4.68 25.91
C LYS A 234 39.67 3.65 26.88
N VAL A 235 38.85 3.09 27.77
CA VAL A 235 39.28 2.03 28.71
C VAL A 235 38.98 0.62 28.16
N ALA A 236 38.14 0.50 27.13
CA ALA A 236 37.75 -0.79 26.55
C ALA A 236 38.66 -1.28 25.39
N LEU A 237 39.65 -0.48 24.95
CA LEU A 237 40.50 -0.80 23.79
C LEU A 237 41.97 -1.05 24.13
N SER A 238 42.34 -1.16 25.42
CA SER A 238 43.71 -1.47 25.83
C SER A 238 43.92 -2.88 26.39
N ASN A 239 42.91 -3.77 26.34
CA ASN A 239 43.01 -5.13 26.93
C ASN A 239 43.05 -6.28 25.91
N ASP A 240 42.96 -6.03 24.60
CA ASP A 240 43.12 -7.08 23.58
C ASP A 240 44.50 -6.99 22.92
N SER A 241 45.51 -7.37 23.68
CA SER A 241 46.78 -7.84 23.13
C SER A 241 47.52 -8.61 24.21
N LEU A 242 47.23 -9.90 24.35
CA LEU A 242 48.21 -10.99 24.49
C LEU A 242 47.48 -12.33 24.66
N ASP A 243 48.10 -13.35 24.06
CA ASP A 243 47.80 -14.78 24.05
C ASP A 243 46.68 -15.24 23.09
N GLY A 244 46.95 -16.00 22.01
CA GLY A 244 48.06 -16.92 21.80
C GLY A 244 47.61 -18.36 22.05
N SER A 245 47.17 -19.01 20.97
CA SER A 245 47.32 -20.45 20.71
C SER A 245 46.76 -21.45 21.74
N ARG A 246 45.68 -22.17 21.37
CA ARG A 246 45.64 -23.64 21.44
C ARG A 246 44.44 -24.24 20.71
N SER A 247 44.77 -24.93 19.62
CA SER A 247 44.09 -26.12 19.08
C SER A 247 43.60 -27.07 20.18
N TRP A 248 42.40 -27.63 20.01
CA TRP A 248 42.10 -29.07 20.03
C TRP A 248 40.70 -29.30 19.42
N GLY A 249 40.62 -30.28 18.52
CA GLY A 249 39.38 -30.71 17.89
C GLY A 249 38.60 -31.75 18.70
N SER A 250 37.40 -32.02 18.18
CA SER A 250 36.58 -33.23 18.29
C SER A 250 36.30 -33.83 19.67
N LEU A 251 35.03 -33.80 20.08
CA LEU A 251 34.37 -34.97 20.66
C LEU A 251 32.85 -34.89 20.48
N LEU A 252 32.32 -36.04 20.05
CA LEU A 252 30.95 -36.37 19.72
C LEU A 252 30.00 -36.36 20.93
N GLN A 253 28.71 -36.46 20.60
CA GLN A 253 27.64 -37.04 21.41
C GLN A 253 27.10 -36.16 22.56
N GLN A 254 25.83 -35.76 22.51
CA GLN A 254 24.72 -36.64 22.92
C GLN A 254 23.40 -35.86 23.06
N ASP A 255 22.33 -36.53 22.63
CA ASP A 255 20.93 -36.13 22.63
C ASP A 255 20.40 -35.52 23.93
N ARG A 256 19.45 -34.56 23.79
CA ARG A 256 18.19 -34.63 24.55
C ARG A 256 17.08 -33.74 23.95
N LEU A 257 16.07 -34.41 23.41
CA LEU A 257 14.70 -33.92 23.22
C LEU A 257 14.09 -33.42 24.54
N PRO A 258 13.23 -32.39 24.54
CA PRO A 258 12.27 -32.20 25.60
C PRO A 258 10.98 -32.98 25.35
N THR A 259 10.59 -33.65 26.42
CA THR A 259 9.50 -34.57 26.63
C THR A 259 8.12 -33.94 26.41
N GLN A 260 7.25 -34.76 25.83
CA GLN A 260 5.79 -34.70 25.83
C GLN A 260 5.20 -34.18 27.15
N LEU A 261 4.42 -33.11 27.08
CA LEU A 261 3.53 -32.70 28.17
C LEU A 261 2.13 -33.25 27.86
N ASN A 262 1.76 -34.21 28.70
CA ASN A 262 0.59 -35.05 28.59
C ASN A 262 -0.69 -34.26 28.87
N GLU A 263 -1.67 -34.57 28.04
CA GLU A 263 -3.05 -34.16 28.09
C GLU A 263 -3.79 -35.00 29.15
N ARG A 264 -4.86 -34.43 29.72
CA ARG A 264 -5.75 -34.96 30.78
C ARG A 264 -5.31 -34.62 32.21
N ASP A 265 -5.86 -33.51 32.71
CA ASP A 265 -6.76 -33.68 33.83
C ASP A 265 -8.00 -32.79 33.76
N THR A 266 -9.08 -33.40 34.21
CA THR A 266 -10.47 -33.10 33.90
C THR A 266 -11.11 -32.13 34.90
N ARG A 267 -11.91 -31.19 34.38
CA ARG A 267 -13.26 -30.80 34.82
C ARG A 267 -13.52 -30.72 36.35
N ARG A 268 -13.82 -29.50 36.84
CA ARG A 268 -15.09 -29.17 37.53
C ARG A 268 -15.18 -27.68 37.90
N CYS A 269 -16.43 -27.25 38.04
CA CYS A 269 -16.92 -25.94 38.51
C CYS A 269 -16.90 -24.83 37.45
N THR A 270 -17.99 -24.15 37.08
CA THR A 270 -19.39 -24.18 37.53
C THR A 270 -20.20 -23.48 36.45
N TRP A 271 -21.42 -23.95 36.25
CA TRP A 271 -22.47 -23.24 35.54
C TRP A 271 -22.82 -21.93 36.25
N SER A 272 -23.22 -20.93 35.45
CA SER A 272 -24.08 -19.76 35.75
C SER A 272 -23.39 -18.42 35.45
N CYS A 273 -23.61 -17.90 34.24
CA CYS A 273 -24.06 -16.52 33.97
C CYS A 273 -24.05 -16.28 32.46
N TRP A 274 -25.12 -16.73 31.81
CA TRP A 274 -25.65 -16.07 30.63
C TRP A 274 -26.84 -15.24 31.11
N LEU A 275 -26.78 -13.92 30.91
CA LEU A 275 -27.85 -13.07 30.38
C LEU A 275 -27.39 -11.61 30.45
N GLY A 276 -27.22 -10.98 29.28
CA GLY A 276 -27.21 -9.52 29.16
C GLY A 276 -25.98 -8.90 28.50
N ALA A 277 -25.81 -9.07 27.17
CA ALA A 277 -25.16 -8.05 26.35
C ALA A 277 -25.60 -8.18 24.88
N SER A 278 -25.91 -7.03 24.30
CA SER A 278 -26.55 -6.80 23.01
C SER A 278 -25.66 -7.08 21.80
N MET A 279 -26.33 -7.25 20.64
CA MET A 279 -25.75 -7.33 19.31
C MET A 279 -24.83 -6.14 19.00
N ALA A 280 -23.51 -6.34 19.04
CA ALA A 280 -22.54 -5.63 18.22
C ALA A 280 -21.22 -6.42 18.25
N SER A 281 -20.60 -6.59 17.08
CA SER A 281 -19.29 -7.24 16.84
C SER A 281 -19.32 -8.74 16.55
N ARG A 282 -19.62 -9.07 15.29
CA ARG A 282 -19.02 -10.22 14.59
C ARG A 282 -18.65 -9.78 13.17
N VAL A 283 -17.58 -10.38 12.64
CA VAL A 283 -16.84 -10.11 11.37
C VAL A 283 -15.65 -9.17 11.63
N SER A 284 -14.37 -9.54 11.50
CA SER A 284 -13.70 -10.61 10.74
C SER A 284 -12.56 -11.27 11.53
N ALA A 285 -12.57 -12.59 11.62
CA ALA A 285 -11.36 -13.37 11.87
C ALA A 285 -11.21 -14.33 10.70
N ILE A 286 -10.50 -13.91 9.65
CA ILE A 286 -10.07 -14.81 8.59
C ILE A 286 -8.96 -15.69 9.18
N PRO A 287 -9.02 -17.04 9.06
CA PRO A 287 -8.00 -17.89 9.63
C PRO A 287 -6.66 -17.69 8.90
N LYS A 288 -5.65 -17.17 9.62
CA LYS A 288 -4.23 -17.10 9.21
C LYS A 288 -3.65 -18.44 8.70
N VAL A 289 -4.38 -19.54 8.88
CA VAL A 289 -4.04 -20.91 8.48
C VAL A 289 -4.06 -21.12 6.96
N HIS A 290 -4.85 -20.35 6.19
CA HIS A 290 -4.98 -20.60 4.75
C HIS A 290 -3.79 -20.06 3.93
N ILE A 291 -3.23 -18.91 4.32
CA ILE A 291 -2.10 -18.28 3.62
C ILE A 291 -0.81 -19.09 3.80
N TRP A 292 -0.56 -19.62 5.01
CA TRP A 292 0.64 -20.42 5.27
C TRP A 292 0.65 -21.74 4.49
N LYS A 293 -0.51 -22.38 4.29
CA LYS A 293 -0.63 -23.60 3.48
C LYS A 293 -0.30 -23.36 2.00
N ARG A 294 -0.63 -22.18 1.45
CA ARG A 294 -0.30 -21.84 0.06
C ARG A 294 1.19 -21.54 -0.13
N ILE A 295 1.83 -20.89 0.85
CA ILE A 295 3.28 -20.64 0.83
C ILE A 295 4.06 -21.96 0.91
N GLN A 296 3.63 -22.88 1.77
CA GLN A 296 4.30 -24.18 1.95
C GLN A 296 4.13 -25.09 0.71
N ALA A 297 2.97 -25.03 0.04
CA ALA A 297 2.74 -25.73 -1.23
C ALA A 297 3.62 -25.18 -2.37
N ALA A 298 3.77 -23.86 -2.45
CA ALA A 298 4.66 -23.22 -3.44
C ALA A 298 6.13 -23.58 -3.21
N GLN A 299 6.59 -23.62 -1.97
CA GLN A 299 7.96 -24.04 -1.62
C GLN A 299 8.22 -25.52 -1.97
N HIS A 300 7.24 -26.40 -1.77
CA HIS A 300 7.38 -27.81 -2.14
C HIS A 300 7.43 -28.02 -3.66
N TRP A 301 6.65 -27.25 -4.43
CA TRP A 301 6.63 -27.35 -5.90
C TRP A 301 7.96 -26.90 -6.52
N MET A 302 8.56 -25.82 -6.01
CA MET A 302 9.87 -25.33 -6.46
C MET A 302 11.01 -26.32 -6.16
N GLY A 303 10.96 -27.02 -5.02
CA GLY A 303 11.93 -28.08 -4.70
C GLY A 303 11.82 -29.29 -5.65
N SER A 304 10.59 -29.65 -6.03
CA SER A 304 10.32 -30.73 -6.97
C SER A 304 10.72 -30.41 -8.41
N SER A 305 10.72 -29.15 -8.82
CA SER A 305 11.12 -28.75 -10.18
C SER A 305 12.63 -28.73 -10.37
N MET A 306 13.41 -28.49 -9.31
CA MET A 306 14.89 -28.52 -9.38
C MET A 306 15.47 -29.93 -9.42
N SER A 307 14.72 -30.99 -9.07
CA SER A 307 15.22 -32.37 -9.06
C SER A 307 14.93 -33.17 -10.33
N ARG A 308 14.32 -32.57 -11.36
CA ARG A 308 14.09 -33.22 -12.66
C ARG A 308 14.99 -32.59 -13.73
N GLN A 309 16.26 -32.99 -13.74
CA GLN A 309 17.06 -32.94 -14.96
C GLN A 309 16.81 -34.24 -15.74
N PRO A 310 16.46 -34.19 -17.04
CA PRO A 310 16.31 -35.39 -17.85
C PRO A 310 17.69 -35.92 -18.26
N GLU A 311 18.04 -37.11 -17.77
CA GLU A 311 19.06 -37.92 -18.44
C GLU A 311 18.45 -38.61 -19.67
N HIS A 312 19.28 -38.70 -20.72
CA HIS A 312 19.19 -39.52 -21.93
C HIS A 312 18.66 -38.93 -23.26
N SER A 313 19.67 -38.69 -24.13
CA SER A 313 19.83 -39.31 -25.46
C SER A 313 19.18 -38.65 -26.70
N ALA A 314 20.02 -37.84 -27.35
CA ALA A 314 20.51 -37.97 -28.74
C ALA A 314 19.53 -38.04 -29.93
N VAL A 315 19.98 -37.33 -30.98
CA VAL A 315 19.54 -37.33 -32.39
C VAL A 315 18.46 -36.30 -32.73
N TYR A 316 18.91 -35.08 -33.06
CA TYR A 316 18.65 -34.44 -34.36
C TYR A 316 19.52 -33.17 -34.48
N GLN A 317 20.38 -33.11 -35.50
CA GLN A 317 21.08 -31.89 -35.93
C GLN A 317 20.10 -30.99 -36.68
N GLY A 318 20.16 -29.68 -36.43
CA GLY A 318 19.51 -28.69 -37.31
C GLY A 318 19.34 -27.29 -36.70
N VAL A 319 20.44 -26.54 -36.62
CA VAL A 319 20.56 -25.08 -36.82
C VAL A 319 19.37 -24.20 -36.41
N MET A 320 19.54 -23.49 -35.28
CA MET A 320 19.04 -22.15 -34.89
C MET A 320 18.76 -22.15 -33.37
N GLY A 321 19.67 -21.61 -32.58
CA GLY A 321 19.47 -21.54 -31.12
C GLY A 321 20.71 -21.16 -30.35
N VAL A 322 21.05 -19.87 -30.37
CA VAL A 322 22.02 -19.27 -29.43
C VAL A 322 21.43 -18.06 -28.69
N GLU A 323 20.23 -17.59 -29.06
CA GLU A 323 19.64 -16.38 -28.47
C GLU A 323 18.66 -16.65 -27.30
N THR A 324 18.17 -17.87 -27.13
CA THR A 324 17.12 -18.19 -26.14
C THR A 324 17.66 -18.46 -24.73
N GLU A 325 18.93 -18.83 -24.58
CA GLU A 325 19.50 -19.13 -23.27
C GLU A 325 19.84 -17.86 -22.48
N GLN A 326 20.24 -16.79 -23.17
CA GLN A 326 20.62 -15.53 -22.56
C GLN A 326 19.41 -14.71 -22.07
N GLU A 327 18.29 -14.80 -22.79
CA GLU A 327 17.01 -14.21 -22.38
C GLU A 327 16.44 -14.90 -21.13
N HIS A 328 16.56 -16.22 -21.05
CA HIS A 328 16.11 -16.99 -19.88
C HIS A 328 16.95 -16.73 -18.63
N VAL A 329 18.24 -16.41 -18.77
CA VAL A 329 19.11 -15.99 -17.65
C VAL A 329 18.70 -14.60 -17.17
N LEU A 330 18.41 -13.66 -18.08
CA LEU A 330 17.97 -12.30 -17.74
C LEU A 330 16.60 -12.27 -17.03
N GLU A 331 15.66 -13.10 -17.49
CA GLU A 331 14.35 -13.29 -16.85
C GLU A 331 14.50 -13.83 -15.41
N ASN A 332 15.39 -14.80 -15.20
CA ASN A 332 15.65 -15.37 -13.88
C ASN A 332 16.34 -14.40 -12.91
N GLU A 333 17.20 -13.51 -13.40
CA GLU A 333 17.79 -12.45 -12.57
C GLU A 333 16.74 -11.39 -12.19
N ARG A 334 15.86 -11.02 -13.12
CA ARG A 334 14.74 -10.10 -12.86
C ARG A 334 13.79 -10.65 -11.79
N LEU A 335 13.47 -11.94 -11.85
CA LEU A 335 12.66 -12.63 -10.83
C LEU A 335 13.33 -12.66 -9.45
N ARG A 336 14.66 -12.87 -9.40
CA ARG A 336 15.41 -12.86 -8.13
C ARG A 336 15.37 -11.49 -7.44
N GLU A 337 15.47 -10.40 -8.20
CA GLU A 337 15.39 -9.06 -7.62
C GLU A 337 13.99 -8.70 -7.15
N GLN A 338 12.92 -9.11 -7.86
CA GLN A 338 11.56 -8.93 -7.38
C GLN A 338 11.30 -9.65 -6.04
N ILE A 339 11.83 -10.88 -5.89
CA ILE A 339 11.72 -11.64 -4.63
C ILE A 339 12.51 -10.95 -3.51
N ARG A 340 13.66 -10.34 -3.81
CA ARG A 340 14.45 -9.59 -2.83
C ARG A 340 13.68 -8.37 -2.30
N VAL A 341 13.10 -7.57 -3.19
CA VAL A 341 12.30 -6.40 -2.83
C VAL A 341 11.07 -6.79 -2.00
N LEU A 342 10.35 -7.84 -2.38
CA LEU A 342 9.20 -8.34 -1.62
C LEU A 342 9.58 -8.78 -0.20
N ARG A 343 10.78 -9.36 -0.02
CA ARG A 343 11.28 -9.75 1.31
C ARG A 343 11.57 -8.53 2.17
N GLU A 344 12.16 -7.48 1.62
CA GLU A 344 12.47 -6.25 2.37
C GLU A 344 11.21 -5.49 2.80
N VAL A 345 10.20 -5.39 1.91
CA VAL A 345 8.90 -4.77 2.24
C VAL A 345 8.20 -5.52 3.37
N ASN A 346 8.25 -6.85 3.36
CA ASN A 346 7.60 -7.66 4.40
C ASN A 346 8.33 -7.57 5.76
N LEU A 347 9.66 -7.43 5.75
CA LEU A 347 10.45 -7.18 6.96
C LEU A 347 10.17 -5.79 7.55
N PHE A 348 10.02 -4.77 6.70
CA PHE A 348 9.67 -3.41 7.13
C PHE A 348 8.25 -3.32 7.73
N GLY A 349 7.29 -4.06 7.15
CA GLY A 349 5.94 -4.17 7.72
C GLY A 349 5.90 -4.88 9.08
N ALA A 350 6.83 -5.81 9.33
CA ALA A 350 6.90 -6.53 10.60
C ALA A 350 7.50 -5.68 11.74
N THR A 351 8.45 -4.79 11.45
CA THR A 351 9.04 -3.90 12.46
C THR A 351 8.09 -2.76 12.86
N HIS A 352 7.31 -2.23 11.93
CA HIS A 352 6.35 -1.15 12.21
C HIS A 352 5.11 -1.60 12.99
N ARG A 353 4.80 -2.91 12.99
CA ARG A 353 3.66 -3.47 13.74
C ARG A 353 3.96 -3.71 15.23
N SER A 354 5.24 -3.68 15.60
CA SER A 354 5.69 -3.86 16.99
C SER A 354 5.49 -2.59 17.84
N SER A 355 5.47 -1.41 17.23
CA SER A 355 5.34 -0.12 17.94
C SER A 355 3.90 0.28 18.29
N ASP A 356 2.88 -0.24 17.58
CA ASP A 356 1.48 0.16 17.79
C ASP A 356 0.73 -0.68 18.84
N SER A 357 1.37 -1.69 19.45
CA SER A 357 0.70 -2.61 20.38
C SER A 357 0.74 -2.18 21.85
N THR A 358 1.21 -0.96 22.18
CA THR A 358 1.37 -0.50 23.58
C THR A 358 0.46 0.66 24.03
N LEU A 359 -0.51 1.11 23.23
CA LEU A 359 -1.33 2.30 23.55
C LEU A 359 -2.84 2.10 23.70
N ALA A 360 -3.33 0.86 23.90
CA ALA A 360 -4.77 0.61 24.05
C ALA A 360 -5.10 -0.06 25.40
N LEU A 361 -5.03 0.69 26.51
CA LEU A 361 -5.58 0.29 27.81
C LEU A 361 -5.83 1.50 28.72
N CYS A 362 -6.87 2.29 28.44
CA CYS A 362 -7.52 3.20 29.39
C CYS A 362 -8.96 3.46 28.92
N ASN A 363 -9.92 2.67 29.38
CA ASN A 363 -11.35 2.96 29.26
C ASN A 363 -11.89 3.21 30.67
N GLU A 364 -12.14 4.47 30.98
CA GLU A 364 -12.83 4.92 32.19
C GLU A 364 -14.31 5.19 31.84
N PRO A 365 -15.30 4.67 32.61
CA PRO A 365 -16.71 4.83 32.29
C PRO A 365 -17.25 6.21 32.73
N PRO A 366 -18.22 6.79 31.99
CA PRO A 366 -18.79 8.09 32.33
C PRO A 366 -19.72 8.01 33.56
N PRO A 367 -19.86 9.12 34.32
CA PRO A 367 -20.72 9.18 35.49
C PRO A 367 -22.21 9.16 35.09
N ALA A 368 -22.98 8.38 35.85
CA ALA A 368 -24.43 8.29 35.71
C ALA A 368 -25.11 9.60 36.14
N TYR A 369 -25.95 10.15 35.28
CA TYR A 369 -26.90 11.20 35.63
C TYR A 369 -28.18 10.55 36.16
N GLY A 370 -28.53 10.87 37.41
CA GLY A 370 -29.79 10.49 38.06
C GLY A 370 -30.95 11.40 37.64
N VAL A 371 -32.15 10.81 37.64
CA VAL A 371 -33.46 11.41 37.35
C VAL A 371 -33.93 12.32 38.48
#